data_AF-A0A8K0T0W1-F1
#
_entry.id   AF-A0A8K0T0W1-F1
#
_cell.length_a   1.000
_cell.length_b   1.000
_cell.length_c   1.000
_cell.angle_alpha   90.00
_cell.angle_beta   90.00
_cell.angle_gamma   90.00
#
_symmetry.space_group_name_H-M   'P 1'
#
loop_
_entity.id
_entity.type
_entity.pdbx_description
1 polymer ?
#
loop_
_entity_poly.entity_id
_entity_poly.type
_entity_poly.pdbx_seq_one_letter_code
_entity_poly.pdbx_strand_id
1 'polypeptide(L)'
;MPNQFREWWSKRQAQRIYSSSRPPGSIDHMDVHSVAEKLQGAGITRDTMILVWHTSTRDLDILKGFLESAGYTGILPPKENCIPLIQVMRMNLSEGAAGYRMFPLGLEVLFPVMWPRHSLIGLNHQALVDCQQTRLICMGFDELCRPIEERGAEWRPETVAKTAQTSLDSWLQKKSIDEDSNDGTRQTKRLKRLSIEGEDE
;
A
#
# COMPACT_ATOMS: atom_id res chain seq x y z
N MET A 1 29.96 16.45 10.06
CA MET A 1 28.83 16.76 10.97
C MET A 1 27.48 16.05 10.68
N PRO A 2 27.17 15.49 9.50
CA PRO A 2 25.88 14.77 9.28
C PRO A 2 25.71 13.41 9.99
N ASN A 3 26.81 12.76 10.40
CA ASN A 3 26.75 11.37 10.93
C ASN A 3 26.21 11.26 12.36
N GLN A 4 26.46 12.23 13.24
CA GLN A 4 26.06 12.12 14.65
C GLN A 4 24.53 12.17 14.83
N PHE A 5 23.83 12.98 14.01
CA PHE A 5 22.37 13.05 14.05
C PHE A 5 21.73 11.74 13.62
N ARG A 6 22.28 11.11 12.56
CA ARG A 6 21.82 9.82 12.04
C ARG A 6 22.07 8.68 13.03
N GLU A 7 23.22 8.67 13.69
CA GLU A 7 23.52 7.70 14.77
C GLU A 7 22.61 7.87 15.97
N TRP A 8 22.36 9.11 16.41
CA TRP A 8 21.46 9.39 17.51
C TRP A 8 20.02 8.96 17.22
N TRP A 9 19.51 9.25 16.00
CA TRP A 9 18.18 8.81 15.56
C TRP A 9 18.07 7.29 15.48
N SER A 10 19.11 6.63 14.96
CA SER A 10 19.19 5.16 14.92
C SER A 10 19.17 4.55 16.33
N LYS A 11 19.97 5.08 17.26
CA LYS A 11 19.99 4.63 18.66
C LYS A 11 18.63 4.82 19.34
N ARG A 12 17.94 5.95 19.08
CA ARG A 12 16.63 6.24 19.66
C ARG A 12 15.53 5.34 19.08
N GLN A 13 15.56 5.04 17.79
CA GLN A 13 14.67 4.04 17.18
C GLN A 13 14.96 2.64 17.71
N ALA A 14 16.23 2.25 17.80
CA ALA A 14 16.63 0.97 18.37
C ALA A 14 16.14 0.85 19.82
N GLN A 15 16.32 1.87 20.66
CA GLN A 15 15.79 1.85 22.03
C GLN A 15 14.27 1.68 22.08
N ARG A 16 13.51 2.31 21.17
CA ARG A 16 12.06 2.12 21.08
C ARG A 16 11.67 0.72 20.58
N ILE A 17 12.54 0.12 19.75
CA ILE A 17 12.31 -1.21 19.18
C ILE A 17 12.71 -2.33 20.15
N TYR A 18 13.75 -2.11 20.95
CA TYR A 18 14.35 -3.07 21.88
C TYR A 18 14.07 -2.76 23.36
N SER A 19 13.13 -1.87 23.68
CA SER A 19 12.76 -1.59 25.07
C SER A 19 12.06 -2.79 25.69
N SER A 20 12.53 -3.22 26.86
CA SER A 20 11.99 -4.33 27.66
C SER A 20 10.56 -4.11 28.18
N SER A 21 10.01 -2.91 28.06
CA SER A 21 8.70 -2.50 28.60
C SER A 21 7.56 -2.54 27.56
N ARG A 22 7.57 -3.52 26.65
CA ARG A 22 6.55 -3.62 25.58
C ARG A 22 5.25 -4.32 26.03
N PRO A 23 4.10 -3.92 25.46
CA PRO A 23 2.81 -4.53 25.76
C PRO A 23 2.75 -6.00 25.31
N PRO A 24 1.90 -6.82 25.97
CA PRO A 24 1.67 -8.21 25.57
C PRO A 24 1.23 -8.30 24.11
N GLY A 25 1.90 -9.16 23.31
CA GLY A 25 1.65 -9.31 21.87
C GLY A 25 2.63 -8.60 20.94
N SER A 26 3.68 -7.94 21.46
CA SER A 26 4.79 -7.45 20.63
C SER A 26 5.68 -8.61 20.13
N ILE A 27 6.29 -8.45 18.94
CA ILE A 27 7.22 -9.42 18.34
C ILE A 27 8.25 -9.86 19.39
N ASP A 28 8.31 -11.16 19.68
CA ASP A 28 9.28 -11.75 20.59
C ASP A 28 10.70 -11.36 20.18
N HIS A 29 11.50 -10.93 21.15
CA HIS A 29 12.94 -10.79 20.94
C HIS A 29 13.52 -12.18 20.74
N MET A 30 13.90 -12.48 19.51
CA MET A 30 14.57 -13.73 19.17
C MET A 30 16.06 -13.49 19.15
N ASP A 31 16.80 -14.33 19.86
CA ASP A 31 18.24 -14.43 19.66
C ASP A 31 18.55 -15.08 18.29
N VAL A 32 19.82 -15.03 17.90
CA VAL A 32 20.28 -15.55 16.61
C VAL A 32 20.00 -17.05 16.44
N HIS A 33 20.03 -17.82 17.53
CA HIS A 33 19.76 -19.26 17.51
C HIS A 33 18.28 -19.54 17.24
N SER A 34 17.39 -18.80 17.91
CA SER A 34 15.94 -18.88 17.73
C SER A 34 15.54 -18.47 16.31
N VAL A 35 16.18 -17.44 15.76
CA VAL A 35 15.97 -17.04 14.35
C VAL A 35 16.43 -18.14 13.40
N ALA A 36 17.63 -18.70 13.59
CA ALA A 36 18.15 -19.77 12.76
C ALA A 36 17.23 -21.01 12.77
N GLU A 37 16.81 -21.45 13.96
CA GLU A 37 15.89 -22.57 14.14
C GLU A 37 14.55 -22.32 13.43
N LYS A 38 13.97 -21.13 13.57
CA LYS A 38 12.69 -20.80 12.90
C LYS A 38 12.82 -20.74 11.38
N LEU A 39 13.91 -20.21 10.85
CA LEU A 39 14.16 -20.18 9.40
C LEU A 39 14.26 -21.60 8.84
N GLN A 40 15.00 -22.48 9.53
CA GLN A 40 15.14 -23.89 9.15
C GLN A 40 13.81 -24.65 9.29
N GLY A 41 13.11 -24.45 10.41
CA GLY A 41 11.79 -25.05 10.66
C GLY A 41 10.71 -24.60 9.67
N ALA A 42 10.84 -23.38 9.12
CA ALA A 42 9.99 -22.88 8.04
C ALA A 42 10.33 -23.50 6.66
N GLY A 43 11.38 -24.32 6.57
CA GLY A 43 11.82 -24.94 5.32
C GLY A 43 12.51 -23.97 4.37
N ILE A 44 13.05 -22.85 4.87
CA ILE A 44 13.85 -21.94 4.04
C ILE A 44 15.18 -22.61 3.71
N THR A 45 15.49 -22.66 2.42
CA THR A 45 16.68 -23.28 1.86
C THR A 45 17.43 -22.30 0.95
N ARG A 46 18.59 -22.73 0.47
CA ARG A 46 19.36 -21.97 -0.54
C ARG A 46 18.61 -21.77 -1.86
N ASP A 47 17.65 -22.63 -2.16
CA ASP A 47 16.87 -22.57 -3.40
C ASP A 47 15.58 -21.76 -3.23
N THR A 48 15.28 -21.30 -2.02
CA THR A 48 14.10 -20.49 -1.75
C THR A 48 14.21 -19.13 -2.45
N MET A 49 13.14 -18.69 -3.10
CA MET A 49 13.01 -17.34 -3.62
C MET A 49 12.42 -16.42 -2.55
N ILE A 50 13.04 -15.26 -2.33
CA ILE A 50 12.53 -14.22 -1.44
C ILE A 50 12.03 -13.07 -2.28
N LEU A 51 10.75 -12.72 -2.11
CA LEU A 51 10.15 -11.56 -2.76
C LEU A 51 10.14 -10.39 -1.78
N VAL A 52 10.71 -9.25 -2.18
CA VAL A 52 10.79 -8.06 -1.32
C VAL A 52 10.15 -6.87 -2.05
N TRP A 53 9.19 -6.22 -1.41
CA TRP A 53 8.62 -4.97 -1.90
C TRP A 53 9.52 -3.77 -1.57
N HIS A 54 10.72 -3.76 -2.14
CA HIS A 54 11.71 -2.71 -1.95
C HIS A 54 12.55 -2.54 -3.23
N THR A 55 13.41 -1.52 -3.27
CA THR A 55 14.37 -1.28 -4.35
C THR A 55 15.73 -1.95 -4.13
N SER A 56 15.89 -2.67 -3.02
CA SER A 56 17.15 -3.31 -2.62
C SER A 56 16.90 -4.55 -1.77
N THR A 57 17.91 -5.40 -1.65
CA THR A 57 17.91 -6.65 -0.87
C THR A 57 18.53 -6.47 0.53
N ARG A 58 18.56 -5.24 1.05
CA ARG A 58 19.35 -4.88 2.24
C ARG A 58 18.94 -5.68 3.48
N ASP A 59 17.66 -5.98 3.62
CA ASP A 59 17.15 -6.74 4.77
C ASP A 59 17.73 -8.17 4.79
N LEU A 60 17.91 -8.78 3.61
CA LEU A 60 18.57 -10.08 3.49
C LEU A 60 20.06 -9.98 3.87
N ASP A 61 20.75 -8.92 3.42
CA ASP A 61 22.16 -8.70 3.76
C ASP A 61 22.36 -8.52 5.28
N ILE A 62 21.45 -7.79 5.94
CA ILE A 62 21.46 -7.61 7.41
C ILE A 62 21.21 -8.93 8.13
N LEU A 63 20.17 -9.68 7.71
CA LEU A 63 19.82 -10.97 8.34
C LEU A 63 20.93 -12.00 8.16
N LYS A 64 21.57 -12.02 6.98
CA LYS A 64 22.71 -12.88 6.70
C LYS A 64 23.90 -12.56 7.61
N GLY A 65 24.29 -11.29 7.70
CA GLY A 65 25.37 -10.88 8.61
C GLY A 65 25.06 -11.19 10.07
N PHE A 66 23.80 -11.04 10.50
CA PHE A 66 23.35 -11.41 11.84
C PHE A 66 23.54 -12.91 12.11
N LEU A 67 23.11 -13.79 11.21
CA LEU A 67 23.29 -15.25 11.33
C LEU A 67 24.76 -15.67 11.28
N GLU A 68 25.52 -15.11 10.34
CA GLU A 68 26.94 -15.42 10.16
C GLU A 68 27.77 -15.02 11.39
N SER A 69 27.37 -13.97 12.12
CA SER A 69 28.04 -13.56 13.36
C SER A 69 28.01 -14.62 14.47
N ALA A 70 27.08 -15.58 14.38
CA ALA A 70 26.96 -16.72 15.30
C ALA A 70 27.36 -18.06 14.67
N GLY A 71 28.02 -18.02 13.49
CA GLY A 71 28.48 -19.22 12.79
C GLY A 71 27.43 -19.91 11.92
N TYR A 72 26.21 -19.38 11.82
CA TYR A 72 25.20 -19.94 10.93
C TYR A 72 25.44 -19.46 9.49
N THR A 73 25.90 -20.38 8.65
CA THR A 73 26.13 -20.13 7.22
C THR A 73 25.20 -21.00 6.38
N GLY A 74 24.82 -20.50 5.20
CA GLY A 74 24.05 -21.28 4.22
C GLY A 74 22.59 -21.58 4.57
N ILE A 75 22.03 -21.00 5.63
CA ILE A 75 20.59 -21.09 5.95
C ILE A 75 19.76 -20.28 4.95
N LEU A 76 20.21 -19.06 4.66
CA LEU A 76 19.48 -18.14 3.78
C LEU A 76 19.83 -18.38 2.30
N PRO A 77 18.89 -18.10 1.39
CA PRO A 77 19.18 -18.11 -0.03
C PRO A 77 20.19 -17.03 -0.42
N PRO A 78 20.89 -17.23 -1.55
CA PRO A 78 21.84 -16.26 -2.05
C PRO A 78 21.09 -15.02 -2.57
N LYS A 79 21.83 -13.93 -2.82
CA LYS A 79 21.23 -12.63 -3.14
C LYS A 79 20.45 -12.65 -4.46
N GLU A 80 20.89 -13.49 -5.38
CA GLU A 80 20.28 -13.69 -6.71
C GLU A 80 18.86 -14.25 -6.61
N ASN A 81 18.54 -14.95 -5.51
CA ASN A 81 17.20 -15.46 -5.22
C ASN A 81 16.31 -14.43 -4.49
N CYS A 82 16.81 -13.23 -4.23
CA CYS A 82 16.08 -12.16 -3.58
C CYS A 82 15.64 -11.13 -4.63
N ILE A 83 14.33 -11.10 -4.92
CA ILE A 83 13.77 -10.32 -6.03
C ILE A 83 13.17 -9.01 -5.49
N PRO A 84 13.77 -7.84 -5.79
CA PRO A 84 13.21 -6.54 -5.45
C PRO A 84 12.07 -6.16 -6.41
N LEU A 85 10.83 -6.40 -5.99
CA LEU A 85 9.64 -6.27 -6.83
C LEU A 85 9.43 -4.86 -7.39
N ILE A 86 9.84 -3.80 -6.67
CA ILE A 86 9.69 -2.42 -7.17
C ILE A 86 10.49 -2.22 -8.46
N GLN A 87 11.68 -2.82 -8.59
CA GLN A 87 12.49 -2.69 -9.80
C GLN A 87 11.83 -3.42 -10.97
N VAL A 88 11.35 -4.64 -10.73
CA VAL A 88 10.63 -5.44 -11.72
C VAL A 88 9.41 -4.70 -12.25
N MET A 89 8.59 -4.15 -11.35
CA MET A 89 7.40 -3.39 -11.73
C MET A 89 7.75 -2.11 -12.50
N ARG A 90 8.80 -1.41 -12.06
CA ARG A 90 9.20 -0.14 -12.67
C ARG A 90 9.63 -0.28 -14.13
N MET A 91 10.25 -1.41 -14.50
CA MET A 91 10.60 -1.69 -15.90
C MET A 91 9.39 -1.87 -16.81
N ASN A 92 8.23 -2.22 -16.25
CA ASN A 92 6.98 -2.46 -16.99
C ASN A 92 6.03 -1.27 -16.98
N LEU A 93 6.34 -0.21 -16.23
CA LEU A 93 5.59 1.03 -16.26
C LEU A 93 6.22 1.94 -17.32
N SER A 94 5.43 2.33 -18.32
CA SER A 94 5.86 3.32 -19.31
C SER A 94 6.39 4.56 -18.58
N GLU A 95 7.54 5.08 -19.01
CA GLU A 95 7.94 6.42 -18.65
C GLU A 95 6.74 7.32 -18.95
N GLY A 96 6.25 8.04 -17.93
CA GLY A 96 5.10 8.91 -18.11
C GLY A 96 5.36 9.84 -19.29
N ALA A 97 4.32 10.17 -20.06
CA ALA A 97 4.43 11.16 -21.13
C ALA A 97 5.23 12.38 -20.65
N ALA A 98 6.02 12.99 -21.52
CA ALA A 98 6.97 14.05 -21.16
C ALA A 98 6.36 15.06 -20.16
N GLY A 99 6.84 15.04 -18.91
CA GLY A 99 6.36 15.90 -17.82
C GLY A 99 5.59 15.21 -16.69
N TYR A 100 5.17 13.95 -16.84
CA TYR A 100 4.51 13.21 -15.75
C TYR A 100 5.51 12.56 -14.79
N ARG A 101 5.25 12.67 -13.49
CA ARG A 101 6.01 11.96 -12.45
C ARG A 101 5.75 10.46 -12.55
N MET A 102 6.78 9.64 -12.30
CA MET A 102 6.63 8.18 -12.23
C MET A 102 5.57 7.79 -11.20
N PHE A 103 4.78 6.77 -11.51
CA PHE A 103 3.80 6.25 -10.57
C PHE A 103 4.50 5.74 -9.29
N PRO A 104 4.09 6.19 -8.10
CA PRO A 104 4.68 5.74 -6.85
C PRO A 104 4.32 4.28 -6.57
N LEU A 105 5.33 3.41 -6.57
CA LEU A 105 5.20 1.98 -6.27
C LEU A 105 5.34 1.65 -4.78
N GLY A 106 5.16 2.61 -3.87
CA GLY A 106 5.14 2.34 -2.43
C GLY A 106 3.95 1.45 -2.07
N LEU A 107 4.10 0.55 -1.09
CA LEU A 107 2.99 -0.28 -0.61
C LEU A 107 1.82 0.59 -0.15
N GLU A 108 2.11 1.70 0.52
CA GLU A 108 1.14 2.66 1.02
C GLU A 108 0.28 3.31 -0.08
N VAL A 109 0.76 3.30 -1.32
CA VAL A 109 0.02 3.81 -2.49
C VAL A 109 -0.60 2.69 -3.31
N LEU A 110 0.16 1.64 -3.62
CA LEU A 110 -0.30 0.57 -4.49
C LEU A 110 -1.34 -0.34 -3.81
N PHE A 111 -1.15 -0.67 -2.53
CA PHE A 111 -2.02 -1.59 -1.82
C PHE A 111 -3.49 -1.12 -1.76
N PRO A 112 -3.81 0.14 -1.42
CA PRO A 112 -5.20 0.64 -1.45
C PRO A 112 -5.83 0.65 -2.83
N VAL A 113 -5.02 0.77 -3.89
CA VAL A 113 -5.50 0.72 -5.29
C VAL A 113 -5.90 -0.71 -5.67
N MET A 114 -5.11 -1.71 -5.25
CA MET A 114 -5.38 -3.12 -5.59
C MET A 114 -6.42 -3.77 -4.68
N TRP A 115 -6.47 -3.45 -3.38
CA TRP A 115 -7.57 -3.85 -2.49
C TRP A 115 -8.21 -2.66 -1.79
N PRO A 116 -9.17 -2.00 -2.46
CA PRO A 116 -9.93 -0.95 -1.83
C PRO A 116 -10.68 -1.49 -0.60
N ARG A 117 -10.62 -0.73 0.50
CA ARG A 117 -11.28 -1.02 1.80
C ARG A 117 -10.72 -2.22 2.58
N HIS A 118 -9.54 -2.74 2.21
CA HIS A 118 -8.91 -3.78 3.02
C HIS A 118 -8.52 -3.25 4.41
N SER A 119 -8.65 -4.10 5.44
CA SER A 119 -8.35 -3.75 6.84
C SER A 119 -6.87 -3.44 7.14
N LEU A 120 -5.98 -3.65 6.17
CA LEU A 120 -4.54 -3.41 6.32
C LEU A 120 -4.11 -2.05 5.76
N ILE A 121 -5.02 -1.30 5.13
CA ILE A 121 -4.73 0.03 4.60
C ILE A 121 -4.31 0.96 5.75
N GLY A 122 -3.21 1.69 5.57
CA GLY A 122 -2.70 2.66 6.56
C GLY A 122 -1.94 2.04 7.72
N LEU A 123 -1.77 0.71 7.75
CA LEU A 123 -1.00 0.00 8.78
C LEU A 123 0.44 -0.32 8.35
N ASN A 124 0.95 0.38 7.32
CA ASN A 124 2.31 0.27 6.79
C ASN A 124 3.38 0.54 7.85
N HIS A 125 4.62 0.14 7.54
CA HIS A 125 5.80 0.25 8.42
C HIS A 125 5.81 -0.71 9.61
N GLN A 126 4.98 -1.76 9.53
CA GLN A 126 5.05 -2.92 10.41
C GLN A 126 5.42 -4.12 9.56
N ALA A 127 6.57 -4.76 9.82
CA ALA A 127 7.10 -5.82 8.96
C ALA A 127 6.08 -6.92 8.62
N LEU A 128 5.30 -7.38 9.61
CA LEU A 128 4.25 -8.39 9.37
C LEU A 128 3.16 -7.87 8.43
N VAL A 129 2.69 -6.64 8.64
CA VAL A 129 1.68 -6.02 7.78
C VAL A 129 2.23 -5.82 6.38
N ASP A 130 3.43 -5.27 6.23
CA ASP A 130 4.06 -5.04 4.93
C ASP A 130 4.27 -6.38 4.17
N CYS A 131 4.62 -7.47 4.87
CA CYS A 131 4.68 -8.83 4.30
C CYS A 131 3.31 -9.33 3.84
N GLN A 132 2.25 -9.16 4.65
CA GLN A 132 0.88 -9.53 4.27
C GLN A 132 0.40 -8.74 3.06
N GLN A 133 0.67 -7.43 3.06
CA GLN A 133 0.34 -6.55 1.95
C GLN A 133 1.07 -6.94 0.67
N THR A 134 2.38 -7.22 0.77
CA THR A 134 3.20 -7.71 -0.35
C THR A 134 2.65 -9.03 -0.91
N ARG A 135 2.35 -10.01 -0.03
CA ARG A 135 1.81 -11.31 -0.43
C ARG A 135 0.52 -11.14 -1.22
N LEU A 136 -0.40 -10.35 -0.69
CA LEU A 136 -1.64 -10.09 -1.38
C LEU A 136 -1.34 -9.42 -2.73
N ILE A 137 -0.39 -8.48 -2.85
CA ILE A 137 -0.09 -7.77 -4.13
C ILE A 137 0.38 -8.77 -5.18
N CYS A 138 1.23 -9.70 -4.79
CA CYS A 138 1.60 -10.81 -5.65
C CYS A 138 0.38 -11.64 -6.10
N MET A 139 -0.54 -11.99 -5.18
CA MET A 139 -1.78 -12.68 -5.55
C MET A 139 -2.65 -11.86 -6.52
N GLY A 140 -2.70 -10.55 -6.35
CA GLY A 140 -3.41 -9.67 -7.28
C GLY A 140 -2.77 -9.65 -8.67
N PHE A 141 -1.45 -9.69 -8.76
CA PHE A 141 -0.78 -9.85 -10.05
C PHE A 141 -1.06 -11.21 -10.69
N ASP A 142 -1.08 -12.29 -9.90
CA ASP A 142 -1.46 -13.62 -10.42
C ASP A 142 -2.86 -13.60 -11.06
N GLU A 143 -3.83 -12.93 -10.42
CA GLU A 143 -5.18 -12.75 -10.98
C GLU A 143 -5.16 -11.90 -12.27
N LEU A 144 -4.38 -10.82 -12.29
CA LEU A 144 -4.26 -9.96 -13.48
C LEU A 144 -3.57 -10.65 -14.66
N CYS A 145 -2.74 -11.66 -14.40
CA CYS A 145 -2.09 -12.47 -15.43
C CYS A 145 -3.01 -13.55 -16.04
N ARG A 146 -4.15 -13.87 -15.42
CA ARG A 146 -5.11 -14.85 -15.95
C ARG A 146 -6.04 -14.24 -17.01
N PRO A 147 -6.60 -15.06 -17.93
CA PRO A 147 -7.73 -14.65 -18.77
C PRO A 147 -8.89 -14.13 -17.92
N ILE A 148 -9.64 -13.13 -18.42
CA ILE A 148 -10.68 -12.43 -17.65
C ILE A 148 -11.74 -13.40 -17.12
N GLU A 149 -12.07 -14.41 -17.92
CA GLU A 149 -13.08 -15.43 -17.65
C GLU A 149 -12.70 -16.34 -16.48
N GLU A 150 -11.40 -16.48 -16.20
CA GLU A 150 -10.83 -17.34 -15.14
C GLU A 150 -10.57 -16.57 -13.83
N ARG A 151 -10.67 -15.24 -13.84
CA ARG A 151 -10.41 -14.42 -12.65
C ARG A 151 -11.49 -14.55 -11.59
N GLY A 152 -11.12 -14.33 -10.33
CA GLY A 152 -12.06 -14.11 -9.23
C GLY A 152 -13.04 -12.97 -9.55
N ALA A 153 -14.26 -13.03 -9.02
CA ALA A 153 -15.34 -12.09 -9.37
C ALA A 153 -14.93 -10.63 -9.13
N GLU A 154 -14.18 -10.35 -8.07
CA GLU A 154 -13.67 -9.03 -7.68
C GLU A 154 -12.57 -8.49 -8.61
N TRP A 155 -11.96 -9.34 -9.44
CA TRP A 155 -10.91 -8.99 -10.40
C TRP A 155 -11.41 -8.86 -11.85
N ARG A 156 -12.72 -9.06 -12.05
CA ARG A 156 -13.37 -8.91 -13.36
C ARG A 156 -13.79 -7.45 -13.59
N PRO A 157 -13.55 -6.86 -14.76
CA PRO A 157 -13.86 -5.45 -15.02
C PRO A 157 -15.33 -5.07 -14.75
N GLU A 158 -16.26 -6.00 -14.99
CA GLU A 158 -17.71 -5.77 -14.89
C GLU A 158 -18.19 -5.58 -13.45
N THR A 159 -17.45 -6.09 -12.46
CA THR A 159 -17.79 -5.94 -11.03
C THR A 159 -17.24 -4.64 -10.45
N VAL A 160 -16.14 -4.13 -11.00
CA VAL A 160 -15.54 -2.84 -10.61
C VAL A 160 -16.41 -1.66 -11.09
N ALA A 161 -17.12 -1.83 -12.21
CA ALA A 161 -17.75 -0.74 -12.97
C ALA A 161 -19.09 -0.18 -12.41
N LYS A 162 -19.62 -0.63 -11.26
CA LYS A 162 -21.05 -0.34 -10.95
C LYS A 162 -21.40 0.58 -9.78
N THR A 163 -20.52 0.88 -8.83
CA THR A 163 -21.02 1.51 -7.58
C THR A 163 -20.45 2.88 -7.23
N ALA A 164 -19.35 3.33 -7.85
CA ALA A 164 -18.74 4.62 -7.49
C ALA A 164 -18.20 5.47 -8.64
N GLN A 165 -18.15 4.94 -9.86
CA GLN A 165 -17.75 5.73 -11.02
C GLN A 165 -19.01 6.31 -11.70
N THR A 166 -19.60 7.35 -11.12
CA THR A 166 -20.11 8.41 -12.00
C THR A 166 -18.91 8.86 -12.81
N SER A 167 -18.93 8.62 -14.12
CA SER A 167 -17.90 9.19 -14.99
C SER A 167 -17.78 10.69 -14.70
N LEU A 168 -16.60 11.27 -14.91
CA LEU A 168 -16.43 12.72 -14.81
C LEU A 168 -17.50 13.45 -15.64
N ASP A 169 -17.88 12.88 -16.78
CA ASP A 169 -19.00 13.35 -17.62
C ASP A 169 -20.35 13.27 -16.91
N SER A 170 -20.65 12.18 -16.21
CA SER A 170 -21.89 12.04 -15.42
C SER A 170 -21.94 13.05 -14.27
N TRP A 171 -20.81 13.34 -13.62
CA TRP A 171 -20.72 14.37 -12.59
C TRP A 171 -20.90 15.78 -13.18
N LEU A 172 -20.28 16.07 -14.34
CA LEU A 172 -20.41 17.34 -15.04
C LEU A 172 -21.84 17.59 -15.53
N GLN A 173 -22.50 16.57 -16.08
CA GLN A 173 -23.91 16.65 -16.52
C GLN A 173 -24.87 16.83 -15.34
N LYS A 174 -24.59 16.22 -14.19
CA LYS A 174 -25.41 16.42 -12.99
C LYS A 174 -25.36 17.88 -12.53
N LYS A 175 -24.20 18.52 -12.63
CA LYS A 175 -24.01 19.92 -12.25
C LYS A 175 -24.80 20.90 -13.13
N SER A 176 -24.89 20.65 -14.44
CA SER A 176 -25.70 21.49 -15.34
C SER A 176 -27.21 21.37 -15.07
N ILE A 177 -27.69 20.17 -14.75
CA ILE A 177 -29.11 19.93 -14.44
C ILE A 177 -29.51 20.59 -13.12
N ASP A 178 -28.63 20.54 -12.11
CA ASP A 178 -28.88 21.17 -10.81
C ASP A 178 -28.84 22.72 -10.89
N GLU A 179 -28.05 23.31 -11.81
CA GLU A 179 -28.01 24.76 -12.05
C GLU A 179 -29.28 25.27 -12.75
N ASP A 180 -29.82 24.53 -13.73
CA ASP A 180 -31.07 24.90 -14.41
C ASP A 180 -32.31 24.75 -13.51
N SER A 181 -32.31 23.77 -12.60
CA SER A 181 -33.43 23.54 -11.67
C SER A 181 -33.52 24.60 -10.54
N ASN A 182 -32.41 25.26 -10.21
CA ASN A 182 -32.36 26.22 -9.09
C ASN A 182 -32.72 27.66 -9.51
N ASP A 183 -32.74 27.96 -10.81
CA ASP A 183 -33.11 29.28 -11.34
C ASP A 183 -34.65 29.51 -11.30
N GLY A 184 -35.44 28.47 -11.49
CA GLY A 184 -36.92 28.53 -11.37
C GLY A 184 -37.43 28.80 -9.95
N THR A 185 -36.64 28.48 -8.92
CA THR A 185 -37.07 28.60 -7.51
C THR A 185 -36.76 29.99 -6.92
N ARG A 186 -35.86 30.77 -7.54
CA ARG A 186 -35.54 32.14 -7.10
C ARG A 186 -36.55 33.17 -7.61
N GLN A 187 -37.16 32.97 -8.78
CA GLN A 187 -38.20 33.87 -9.29
C GLN A 187 -39.52 33.79 -8.51
N THR A 188 -39.94 32.60 -8.07
CA THR A 188 -41.20 32.41 -7.35
C THR A 188 -41.19 32.92 -5.91
N LYS A 189 -40.03 32.96 -5.24
CA LYS A 189 -39.90 33.59 -3.90
C LYS A 189 -39.85 35.12 -3.94
N ARG A 190 -39.43 35.73 -5.05
CA ARG A 190 -39.38 37.20 -5.20
C ARG A 190 -40.75 37.80 -5.51
N LEU A 191 -41.62 37.09 -6.23
CA LEU A 191 -42.98 37.52 -6.53
C LEU A 191 -43.94 37.43 -5.33
N LYS A 192 -43.74 36.49 -4.39
CA LYS A 192 -44.55 36.42 -3.16
C LYS A 192 -44.22 37.50 -2.12
N ARG A 193 -43.08 38.20 -2.25
CA ARG A 193 -42.68 39.26 -1.29
C ARG A 193 -43.20 40.65 -1.66
N LEU A 194 -43.73 40.83 -2.87
CA LEU A 194 -44.27 42.10 -3.37
C LEU A 194 -45.81 42.19 -3.29
N SER A 195 -46.49 41.15 -2.80
CA SER A 195 -47.96 41.12 -2.64
C SER A 195 -48.43 41.23 -1.19
N ILE A 196 -47.53 41.55 -0.23
CA ILE A 196 -47.86 41.58 1.21
C ILE A 196 -47.72 43.02 1.80
N GLU A 197 -47.39 44.04 1.01
CA GLU A 197 -47.22 45.43 1.51
C GLU A 197 -48.26 46.40 0.92
N GLY A 198 -49.55 46.03 0.93
CA GLY A 198 -50.60 46.83 0.29
C GLY A 198 -51.98 46.82 0.94
N GLU A 199 -52.12 46.36 2.18
CA GLU A 199 -53.35 46.51 2.96
C GLU A 199 -52.95 46.84 4.40
N ASP A 200 -53.02 48.13 4.76
CA ASP A 200 -53.51 48.66 6.04
C ASP A 200 -53.29 50.18 6.07
N GLU A 201 -54.43 50.88 5.93
CA GLU A 201 -54.83 52.28 6.26
C GLU A 201 -53.79 53.40 6.43
#